data_AF-A0A5C8UMS3-F1
#
_entry.id   AF-A0A5C8UMS3-F1
#
_cell.length_a   1.000
_cell.length_b   1.000
_cell.length_c   1.000
_cell.angle_alpha   90.00
_cell.angle_beta   90.00
_cell.angle_gamma   90.00
#
_symmetry.space_group_name_H-M   'P 1'
#
loop_
_entity.id
_entity.type
_entity.pdbx_description
1 polymer ?
#
loop_
_entity_poly.entity_id
_entity_poly.type
_entity_poly.pdbx_seq_one_letter_code
_entity_poly.pdbx_strand_id
1 'polypeptide(L)'
;MNLPFDVPVDPDAAQAQQWIIAELAKAQYRPAQPTWFDRLSAAFWDWLKSLTAGIGGPFQGPILAIAALVVLAVVVVAFLIFGVPRLGRRSTVTGALFGVGDERDAAAMRRAANDAAAREDWALAIEEMFRSIARGLAERTILTTSPGTTAREFSARAGALFPSLAAALASTAAVFDEVRYLDGPGTEAAYRRAAELEAELRSVRSPLAPAGGGG
;
A
#
# COMPACT_ATOMS: atom_id res chain seq x y z
N MET A 1 28.86 45.58 50.62
CA MET A 1 27.60 44.83 50.46
C MET A 1 27.81 43.84 49.34
N ASN A 2 27.69 42.54 49.61
CA ASN A 2 28.21 41.43 48.83
C ASN A 2 27.05 40.52 48.33
N LEU A 3 27.19 40.02 47.09
CA LEU A 3 26.49 38.90 46.41
C LEU A 3 25.03 39.10 45.94
N PRO A 4 24.55 38.33 44.94
CA PRO A 4 25.15 37.99 43.64
C PRO A 4 24.14 38.11 42.47
N PHE A 5 24.63 38.14 41.22
CA PHE A 5 23.81 37.77 40.07
C PHE A 5 23.67 36.25 40.06
N ASP A 6 22.49 35.74 40.43
CA ASP A 6 22.10 34.36 40.14
C ASP A 6 20.58 34.33 39.96
N VAL A 7 20.13 34.16 38.72
CA VAL A 7 18.79 33.67 38.43
C VAL A 7 19.01 32.30 37.78
N PRO A 8 18.90 31.21 38.56
CA PRO A 8 18.86 29.89 37.97
C PRO A 8 17.51 29.75 37.25
N VAL A 9 17.52 29.87 35.92
CA VAL A 9 16.40 29.40 35.09
C VAL A 9 16.70 27.96 34.73
N ASP A 10 16.26 27.05 35.59
CA ASP A 10 16.00 25.67 35.20
C ASP A 10 14.70 25.23 35.87
N PRO A 11 13.54 25.27 35.18
CA PRO A 11 12.34 24.64 35.69
C PRO A 11 12.54 23.13 35.62
N ASP A 12 12.87 22.55 36.78
CA ASP A 12 12.99 21.13 37.09
C ASP A 12 12.01 20.25 36.29
N ALA A 13 12.58 19.31 35.51
CA ALA A 13 11.89 18.38 34.62
C ALA A 13 10.77 17.58 35.31
N ALA A 14 10.76 17.52 36.64
CA ALA A 14 9.70 16.92 37.44
C ALA A 14 8.34 17.67 37.37
N GLN A 15 8.31 19.00 37.20
CA GLN A 15 7.04 19.75 37.13
C GLN A 15 6.34 19.62 35.76
N ALA A 16 7.11 19.51 34.67
CA ALA A 16 6.56 19.27 33.34
C ALA A 16 5.89 17.88 33.25
N GLN A 17 6.44 16.88 33.94
CA GLN A 17 5.91 15.52 33.96
C GLN A 17 4.56 15.45 34.68
N GLN A 18 4.39 16.20 35.77
CA GLN A 18 3.10 16.28 36.49
C GLN A 18 2.02 16.99 35.66
N TRP A 19 2.39 18.00 34.87
CA TRP A 19 1.45 18.69 33.98
C TRP A 19 0.98 17.79 32.83
N ILE A 20 1.88 16.97 32.28
CA ILE A 20 1.54 15.99 31.23
C ILE A 20 0.63 14.88 31.78
N ILE A 21 0.90 14.39 33.00
CA ILE A 21 0.06 13.38 33.67
C ILE A 21 -1.33 13.96 33.99
N ALA A 22 -1.39 15.22 34.45
CA ALA A 22 -2.66 15.90 34.73
C ALA A 22 -3.49 16.17 33.47
N GLU A 23 -2.85 16.41 32.32
CA GLU A 23 -3.53 16.63 31.04
C GLU A 23 -4.01 15.32 30.41
N LEU A 24 -3.23 14.24 30.50
CA LEU A 24 -3.64 12.89 30.08
C LEU A 24 -4.80 12.35 30.94
N ALA A 25 -4.87 12.71 32.22
CA ALA A 25 -5.97 12.33 33.10
C ALA A 25 -7.31 13.02 32.74
N LYS A 26 -7.29 14.17 32.03
CA LYS A 26 -8.52 14.83 31.54
C LYS A 26 -9.08 14.22 30.26
N ALA A 27 -8.30 13.42 29.53
CA ALA A 27 -8.72 12.82 28.26
C ALA A 27 -9.62 11.59 28.43
N GLN A 28 -9.82 11.10 29.67
CA GLN A 28 -10.79 10.06 29.98
C GLN A 28 -12.05 10.70 30.58
N TYR A 29 -13.20 10.40 29.98
CA TYR A 29 -14.55 10.93 30.24
C TYR A 29 -14.92 12.27 29.56
N ARG A 30 -15.25 12.17 28.27
CA ARG A 30 -16.35 12.96 27.71
C ARG A 30 -17.49 12.03 27.27
N PRO A 31 -18.59 11.94 28.05
CA PRO A 31 -19.81 11.32 27.59
C PRO A 31 -20.57 12.25 26.62
N ALA A 32 -21.14 11.63 25.59
CA ALA A 32 -22.26 12.07 24.74
C ALA A 32 -22.07 13.31 23.83
N GLN A 33 -21.70 13.06 22.58
CA GLN A 33 -22.56 13.41 21.44
C GLN A 33 -22.53 12.27 20.41
N PRO A 34 -23.66 11.84 19.84
CA PRO A 34 -23.69 10.76 18.86
C PRO A 34 -22.89 11.17 17.63
N THR A 35 -21.77 10.51 17.39
CA THR A 35 -20.99 10.74 16.17
C THR A 35 -21.74 10.19 14.96
N TRP A 36 -21.50 10.78 13.77
CA TRP A 36 -21.95 10.20 12.50
C TRP A 36 -21.49 8.74 12.36
N PHE A 37 -20.34 8.41 12.96
CA PHE A 37 -19.76 7.07 13.04
C PHE A 37 -20.56 6.11 13.93
N ASP A 38 -21.08 6.57 15.07
CA ASP A 38 -21.99 5.77 15.91
C ASP A 38 -23.30 5.46 15.18
N ARG A 39 -23.84 6.42 14.41
CA ARG A 39 -25.05 6.21 13.62
C ARG A 39 -24.81 5.22 12.48
N LEU A 40 -23.66 5.30 11.82
CA LEU A 40 -23.27 4.36 10.77
C LEU A 40 -23.06 2.95 11.34
N SER A 41 -22.40 2.86 12.49
CA SER A 41 -22.17 1.60 13.20
C SER A 41 -23.48 0.98 13.68
N ALA A 42 -24.38 1.79 14.25
CA ALA A 42 -25.71 1.34 14.65
C ALA A 42 -26.52 0.85 13.44
N ALA A 43 -26.53 1.59 12.33
CA ALA A 43 -27.21 1.18 11.11
C ALA A 43 -26.64 -0.12 10.53
N PHE A 44 -25.32 -0.30 10.58
CA PHE A 44 -24.64 -1.53 10.16
C PHE A 44 -25.01 -2.73 11.05
N TRP A 45 -25.00 -2.56 12.37
CA TRP A 45 -25.38 -3.61 13.32
C TRP A 45 -26.86 -3.96 13.26
N ASP A 46 -27.74 -2.97 13.05
CA ASP A 46 -29.17 -3.20 12.86
C ASP A 46 -29.47 -3.91 11.54
N TRP A 47 -28.75 -3.56 10.46
CA TRP A 47 -28.82 -4.30 9.20
C TRP A 47 -28.38 -5.76 9.40
N LEU A 48 -27.25 -6.00 10.08
CA LEU A 48 -26.76 -7.35 10.37
C LEU A 48 -27.71 -8.17 11.26
N LYS A 49 -28.33 -7.52 12.25
CA LYS A 49 -29.37 -8.12 13.08
C LYS A 49 -30.65 -8.40 12.29
N SER A 50 -31.03 -7.55 11.35
CA SER A 50 -32.22 -7.78 10.52
C SER A 50 -32.07 -9.02 9.62
N LEU A 51 -30.84 -9.29 9.16
CA LEU A 51 -30.52 -10.50 8.37
C LEU A 51 -30.57 -11.78 9.22
N THR A 52 -30.23 -11.69 10.50
CA THR A 52 -30.17 -12.84 11.42
C THR A 52 -31.46 -13.04 12.22
N ALA A 53 -32.24 -11.99 12.45
CA ALA A 53 -33.55 -12.05 13.10
C ALA A 53 -34.67 -12.56 12.16
N GLY A 54 -34.40 -12.66 10.86
CA GLY A 54 -35.33 -13.16 9.84
C GLY A 54 -35.44 -14.69 9.73
N ILE A 55 -34.85 -15.46 10.65
CA ILE A 55 -34.74 -16.94 10.57
C ILE A 55 -36.07 -17.66 10.92
N GLY A 56 -37.24 -17.03 10.77
CA GLY A 56 -38.51 -17.64 11.20
C GLY A 56 -39.83 -17.10 10.64
N GLY A 57 -39.90 -16.65 9.38
CA GLY A 57 -41.17 -16.11 8.83
C GLY A 57 -41.38 -16.21 7.32
N PRO A 58 -42.63 -16.06 6.83
CA PRO A 58 -43.06 -16.33 5.44
C PRO A 58 -42.45 -15.41 4.36
N PHE A 59 -41.66 -14.41 4.74
CA PHE A 59 -40.91 -13.51 3.83
C PHE A 59 -39.51 -14.02 3.45
N GLN A 60 -39.25 -15.31 3.71
CA GLN A 60 -38.02 -16.06 3.45
C GLN A 60 -37.48 -15.96 2.01
N GLY A 61 -38.33 -16.06 0.98
CA GLY A 61 -37.87 -16.05 -0.42
C GLY A 61 -37.29 -14.70 -0.88
N PRO A 62 -38.03 -13.59 -0.76
CA PRO A 62 -37.58 -12.28 -1.25
C PRO A 62 -36.35 -11.74 -0.50
N ILE A 63 -36.26 -11.94 0.82
CA ILE A 63 -35.16 -11.41 1.63
C ILE A 63 -33.84 -12.14 1.33
N LEU A 64 -33.89 -13.47 1.19
CA LEU A 64 -32.72 -14.25 0.80
C LEU A 64 -32.25 -13.92 -0.62
N ALA A 65 -33.18 -13.64 -1.55
CA ALA A 65 -32.83 -13.21 -2.91
C ALA A 65 -32.11 -11.86 -2.93
N ILE A 66 -32.59 -10.88 -2.14
CA ILE A 66 -31.94 -9.57 -2.01
C ILE A 66 -30.56 -9.71 -1.36
N ALA A 67 -30.45 -10.48 -0.28
CA ALA A 67 -29.16 -10.72 0.40
C ALA A 67 -28.15 -11.39 -0.54
N ALA A 68 -28.57 -12.41 -1.31
CA ALA A 68 -27.72 -13.06 -2.31
C ALA A 68 -27.28 -12.09 -3.41
N LEU A 69 -28.15 -11.19 -3.86
CA LEU A 69 -27.84 -10.19 -4.89
C LEU A 69 -26.85 -9.15 -4.38
N VAL A 70 -26.96 -8.72 -3.12
CA VAL A 70 -25.99 -7.81 -2.47
C VAL A 70 -24.63 -8.50 -2.32
N VAL A 71 -24.59 -9.76 -1.86
CA VAL A 71 -23.34 -10.54 -1.77
C VAL A 71 -22.71 -10.70 -3.15
N LEU A 72 -23.49 -11.03 -4.17
CA LEU A 72 -23.01 -11.12 -5.55
C LEU A 72 -22.46 -9.78 -6.04
N ALA A 73 -23.14 -8.67 -5.77
CA ALA A 73 -22.66 -7.33 -6.12
C ALA A 73 -21.34 -6.99 -5.41
N VAL A 74 -21.21 -7.30 -4.11
CA VAL A 74 -19.96 -7.13 -3.36
C VAL A 74 -18.85 -8.00 -3.92
N VAL A 75 -19.13 -9.26 -4.27
CA VAL A 75 -18.16 -10.17 -4.89
C VAL A 75 -17.74 -9.68 -6.27
N VAL A 76 -18.67 -9.19 -7.08
CA VAL A 76 -18.37 -8.57 -8.38
C VAL A 76 -17.52 -7.32 -8.19
N VAL A 77 -17.88 -6.43 -7.26
CA VAL A 77 -17.11 -5.23 -6.94
C VAL A 77 -15.72 -5.61 -6.41
N ALA A 78 -15.61 -6.63 -5.57
CA ALA A 78 -14.33 -7.17 -5.13
C ALA A 78 -13.53 -7.74 -6.31
N PHE A 79 -14.15 -8.48 -7.24
CA PHE A 79 -13.48 -8.94 -8.46
C PHE A 79 -13.08 -7.80 -9.39
N LEU A 80 -13.82 -6.70 -9.42
CA LEU A 80 -13.48 -5.50 -10.19
C LEU A 80 -12.35 -4.70 -9.52
N ILE A 81 -12.28 -4.69 -8.19
CA ILE A 81 -11.24 -4.00 -7.42
C ILE A 81 -9.94 -4.83 -7.38
N PHE A 82 -10.04 -6.14 -7.15
CA PHE A 82 -8.92 -7.04 -6.87
C PHE A 82 -8.56 -7.96 -8.05
N GLY A 83 -9.34 -7.99 -9.13
CA GLY A 83 -9.14 -8.88 -10.27
C GLY A 83 -9.58 -10.33 -10.01
N VAL A 84 -9.74 -11.11 -11.09
CA VAL A 84 -10.08 -12.54 -11.02
C VAL A 84 -8.83 -13.40 -10.80
N PRO A 85 -8.79 -14.30 -9.79
CA PRO A 85 -7.68 -15.20 -9.55
C PRO A 85 -7.67 -16.25 -10.65
N ARG A 86 -6.64 -16.20 -11.49
CA ARG A 86 -6.35 -17.25 -12.46
C ARG A 86 -5.17 -18.04 -11.93
N LEU A 87 -5.42 -19.28 -11.51
CA LEU A 87 -4.42 -20.21 -11.01
C LEU A 87 -3.47 -20.59 -12.15
N GLY A 88 -2.18 -20.24 -12.05
CA GLY A 88 -1.25 -20.43 -13.15
C GLY A 88 0.22 -20.45 -12.76
N ARG A 89 0.69 -21.65 -12.35
CA ARG A 89 2.09 -22.12 -12.24
C ARG A 89 3.02 -21.35 -11.29
N ARG A 90 3.20 -21.97 -10.11
CA ARG A 90 4.32 -21.79 -9.18
C ARG A 90 5.65 -21.57 -9.91
N SER A 91 6.20 -20.37 -9.79
CA SER A 91 7.61 -20.08 -10.06
C SER A 91 8.20 -19.37 -8.83
N THR A 92 9.37 -19.83 -8.42
CA THR A 92 10.07 -19.57 -7.16
C THR A 92 10.70 -18.17 -7.07
N VAL A 93 9.94 -17.12 -7.43
CA VAL A 93 10.43 -15.72 -7.56
C VAL A 93 9.85 -14.78 -6.48
N THR A 94 9.02 -15.28 -5.57
CA THR A 94 8.27 -14.47 -4.60
C THR A 94 9.13 -14.03 -3.41
N GLY A 95 9.72 -12.84 -3.54
CA GLY A 95 10.25 -12.01 -2.45
C GLY A 95 9.20 -11.08 -1.84
N ALA A 96 9.48 -10.45 -0.69
CA ALA A 96 8.55 -9.55 0.03
C ALA A 96 7.99 -8.37 -0.80
N LEU A 97 8.64 -8.05 -1.93
CA LEU A 97 8.15 -7.11 -2.95
C LEU A 97 6.94 -7.60 -3.74
N PHE A 98 6.66 -8.89 -3.71
CA PHE A 98 5.48 -9.53 -4.27
C PHE A 98 4.71 -10.09 -3.07
N GLY A 99 3.40 -9.83 -2.98
CA GLY A 99 2.58 -10.50 -1.96
C GLY A 99 2.82 -12.00 -2.03
N VAL A 100 2.76 -12.71 -0.90
CA VAL A 100 2.97 -14.16 -0.87
C VAL A 100 2.03 -14.80 -1.90
N GLY A 101 2.59 -15.35 -2.99
CA GLY A 101 1.80 -15.98 -4.07
C GLY A 101 1.28 -15.05 -5.18
N ASP A 102 1.79 -13.83 -5.33
CA ASP A 102 1.42 -12.98 -6.48
C ASP A 102 2.09 -13.48 -7.79
N GLU A 103 1.32 -14.21 -8.60
CA GLU A 103 1.78 -14.82 -9.86
C GLU A 103 1.67 -13.87 -11.07
N ARG A 104 1.10 -12.67 -10.91
CA ARG A 104 0.85 -11.72 -12.02
C ARG A 104 2.14 -11.35 -12.75
N ASP A 105 2.02 -11.17 -14.07
CA ASP A 105 3.14 -10.68 -14.89
C ASP A 105 3.31 -9.16 -14.75
N ALA A 106 4.45 -8.64 -15.20
CA ALA A 106 4.74 -7.20 -15.12
C ALA A 106 3.67 -6.36 -15.85
N ALA A 107 3.16 -6.87 -16.97
CA ALA A 107 2.13 -6.19 -17.76
C ALA A 107 0.79 -6.08 -17.01
N ALA A 108 0.40 -7.10 -16.24
CA ALA A 108 -0.80 -7.09 -15.42
C ALA A 108 -0.67 -6.13 -14.24
N MET A 109 0.48 -6.10 -13.56
CA MET A 109 0.75 -5.13 -12.49
C MET A 109 0.72 -3.69 -13.04
N ARG A 110 1.28 -3.45 -14.24
CA ARG A 110 1.21 -2.14 -14.89
C ARG A 110 -0.24 -1.72 -15.21
N ARG A 111 -1.08 -2.64 -15.68
CA ARG A 111 -2.50 -2.36 -15.92
C ARG A 111 -3.21 -1.99 -14.62
N ALA A 112 -3.00 -2.76 -13.55
CA ALA A 112 -3.56 -2.48 -12.23
C ALA A 112 -3.12 -1.10 -11.70
N ALA A 113 -1.86 -0.73 -11.91
CA ALA A 113 -1.34 0.59 -11.56
C ALA A 113 -2.06 1.72 -12.33
N ASN A 114 -2.28 1.54 -13.63
CA ASN A 114 -2.98 2.52 -14.46
C ASN A 114 -4.46 2.63 -14.09
N ASP A 115 -5.11 1.52 -13.78
CA ASP A 115 -6.51 1.49 -13.34
C ASP A 115 -6.68 2.18 -11.98
N ALA A 116 -5.73 2.00 -11.06
CA ALA A 116 -5.70 2.71 -9.78
C ALA A 116 -5.49 4.22 -9.98
N ALA A 117 -4.55 4.62 -10.85
CA ALA A 117 -4.31 6.01 -11.20
C ALA A 117 -5.54 6.68 -11.84
N ALA A 118 -6.30 5.97 -12.68
CA ALA A 118 -7.53 6.48 -13.28
C ALA A 118 -8.65 6.73 -12.25
N ARG A 119 -8.56 6.12 -11.06
CA ARG A 119 -9.45 6.36 -9.91
C ARG A 119 -8.84 7.32 -8.88
N GLU A 120 -7.71 7.95 -9.21
CA GLU A 120 -6.94 8.83 -8.31
C GLU A 120 -6.46 8.12 -7.02
N ASP A 121 -6.38 6.80 -7.04
CA ASP A 121 -5.81 5.99 -5.96
C ASP A 121 -4.29 5.90 -6.14
N TRP A 122 -3.61 7.01 -5.80
CA TRP A 122 -2.19 7.19 -6.08
C TRP A 122 -1.30 6.24 -5.28
N ALA A 123 -1.66 5.94 -4.04
CA ALA A 123 -0.93 4.98 -3.21
C ALA A 123 -0.89 3.61 -3.88
N LEU A 124 -2.06 3.06 -4.25
CA LEU A 124 -2.14 1.77 -4.94
C LEU A 124 -1.46 1.81 -6.32
N ALA A 125 -1.61 2.91 -7.06
CA ALA A 125 -0.99 3.08 -8.37
C ALA A 125 0.54 3.00 -8.29
N ILE A 126 1.15 3.65 -7.28
CA ILE A 126 2.60 3.63 -7.05
C ILE A 126 3.05 2.23 -6.62
N GLU A 127 2.31 1.57 -5.72
CA GLU A 127 2.62 0.21 -5.29
C GLU A 127 2.65 -0.77 -6.47
N GLU A 128 1.60 -0.78 -7.29
CA GLU A 128 1.48 -1.69 -8.43
C GLU A 128 2.49 -1.36 -9.53
N MET A 129 2.84 -0.08 -9.74
CA MET A 129 3.87 0.30 -10.70
C MET A 129 5.26 -0.16 -10.26
N PHE A 130 5.58 -0.02 -8.96
CA PHE A 130 6.85 -0.53 -8.43
C PHE A 130 6.94 -2.05 -8.52
N ARG A 131 5.84 -2.77 -8.22
CA ARG A 131 5.75 -4.22 -8.42
C ARG A 131 5.96 -4.61 -9.90
N SER A 132 5.36 -3.86 -10.83
CA SER A 132 5.58 -4.04 -12.28
C SER A 132 7.06 -3.89 -12.66
N ILE A 133 7.76 -2.87 -12.16
CA ILE A 133 9.20 -2.68 -12.40
C ILE A 133 9.99 -3.89 -11.90
N ALA A 134 9.73 -4.30 -10.65
CA ALA A 134 10.43 -5.43 -10.05
C ALA A 134 10.20 -6.73 -10.83
N ARG A 135 8.94 -6.99 -11.20
CA ARG A 135 8.55 -8.19 -11.95
C ARG A 135 9.13 -8.18 -13.36
N GLY A 136 9.15 -7.03 -14.03
CA GLY A 136 9.69 -6.90 -15.38
C GLY A 136 11.19 -7.19 -15.43
N LEU A 137 11.95 -6.73 -14.43
CA LEU A 137 13.38 -7.05 -14.33
C LEU A 137 13.64 -8.52 -13.98
N ALA A 138 12.75 -9.13 -13.19
CA ALA A 138 12.83 -10.56 -12.86
C ALA A 138 12.47 -11.47 -14.05
N GLU A 139 11.39 -11.18 -14.77
CA GLU A 139 10.95 -11.92 -15.97
C GLU A 139 12.02 -11.92 -17.06
N ARG A 140 12.78 -10.83 -17.15
CA ARG A 140 13.88 -10.67 -18.10
C ARG A 140 15.22 -11.23 -17.59
N THR A 141 15.22 -11.89 -16.42
CA THR A 141 16.42 -12.49 -15.79
C THR A 141 17.54 -11.47 -15.53
N ILE A 142 17.20 -10.18 -15.40
CA ILE A 142 18.16 -9.11 -15.12
C ILE A 142 18.44 -9.06 -13.63
N LEU A 143 17.40 -9.20 -12.80
CA LEU A 143 17.52 -9.26 -11.34
C LEU A 143 16.58 -10.31 -10.75
N THR A 144 17.13 -11.17 -9.92
CA THR A 144 16.35 -12.10 -9.10
C THR A 144 16.02 -11.49 -7.75
N THR A 145 14.77 -11.61 -7.33
CA THR A 145 14.28 -11.26 -5.99
C THR A 145 14.18 -12.52 -5.14
N SER A 146 14.74 -12.50 -3.94
CA SER A 146 14.59 -13.56 -2.94
C SER A 146 13.54 -13.19 -1.89
N PRO A 147 12.94 -14.17 -1.17
CA PRO A 147 12.23 -13.93 0.09
C PRO A 147 13.00 -12.92 0.96
N GLY A 148 12.30 -11.86 1.40
CA GLY A 148 12.90 -10.80 2.23
C GLY A 148 13.58 -9.64 1.49
N THR A 149 13.71 -9.65 0.16
CA THR A 149 14.29 -8.50 -0.56
C THR A 149 13.42 -7.25 -0.36
N THR A 150 14.02 -6.16 0.12
CA THR A 150 13.33 -4.86 0.29
C THR A 150 13.32 -4.03 -1.00
N ALA A 151 12.44 -3.03 -1.10
CA ALA A 151 12.37 -2.11 -2.24
C ALA A 151 13.68 -1.35 -2.46
N ARG A 152 14.31 -0.94 -1.35
CA ARG A 152 15.58 -0.21 -1.35
C ARG A 152 16.74 -1.08 -1.81
N GLU A 153 16.86 -2.30 -1.31
CA GLU A 153 17.89 -3.25 -1.74
C GLU A 153 17.71 -3.62 -3.22
N PHE A 154 16.47 -3.86 -3.65
CA PHE A 154 16.16 -4.11 -5.05
C PHE A 154 16.59 -2.94 -5.94
N SER A 155 16.23 -1.73 -5.55
CA SER A 155 16.53 -0.51 -6.34
C SER A 155 18.02 -0.17 -6.35
N ALA A 156 18.74 -0.45 -5.26
CA ALA A 156 20.20 -0.33 -5.23
C ALA A 156 20.85 -1.31 -6.21
N ARG A 157 20.41 -2.58 -6.23
CA ARG A 157 20.90 -3.58 -7.19
C ARG A 157 20.54 -3.23 -8.63
N ALA A 158 19.33 -2.73 -8.87
CA ALA A 158 18.91 -2.25 -10.19
C ALA A 158 19.71 -1.03 -10.62
N GLY A 159 19.96 -0.08 -9.73
CA GLY A 159 20.76 1.12 -10.01
C GLY A 159 22.21 0.78 -10.38
N ALA A 160 22.79 -0.27 -9.80
CA ALA A 160 24.11 -0.75 -10.20
C ALA A 160 24.15 -1.30 -11.64
N LEU A 161 23.04 -1.86 -12.13
CA LEU A 161 22.92 -2.36 -13.50
C LEU A 161 22.49 -1.26 -14.50
N PHE A 162 21.79 -0.24 -14.03
CA PHE A 162 21.31 0.89 -14.82
C PHE A 162 21.75 2.22 -14.16
N PRO A 163 23.04 2.61 -14.26
CA PRO A 163 23.56 3.77 -13.54
C PRO A 163 22.86 5.09 -13.88
N SER A 164 22.42 5.27 -15.13
CA SER A 164 21.65 6.45 -15.55
C SER A 164 20.29 6.55 -14.85
N LEU A 165 19.73 5.44 -14.38
CA LEU A 165 18.41 5.35 -13.74
C LEU A 165 18.50 5.16 -12.23
N ALA A 166 19.70 5.11 -11.66
CA ALA A 166 19.91 4.80 -10.25
C ALA A 166 19.19 5.80 -9.31
N ALA A 167 19.22 7.10 -9.63
CA ALA A 167 18.53 8.12 -8.85
C ALA A 167 16.99 8.00 -8.94
N ALA A 168 16.47 7.69 -10.14
CA ALA A 168 15.05 7.46 -10.35
C ALA A 168 14.57 6.20 -9.61
N LEU A 169 15.35 5.11 -9.65
CA LEU A 169 15.08 3.89 -8.89
C LEU A 169 15.07 4.14 -7.38
N ALA A 170 16.08 4.85 -6.85
CA ALA A 170 16.16 5.16 -5.43
C ALA A 170 15.00 6.04 -4.94
N SER A 171 14.66 7.08 -5.69
CA SER A 171 13.53 7.96 -5.35
C SER A 171 12.19 7.24 -5.45
N THR A 172 11.98 6.39 -6.46
CA THR A 172 10.74 5.60 -6.60
C THR A 172 10.59 4.60 -5.46
N ALA A 173 11.67 3.96 -5.02
CA ALA A 173 11.64 3.07 -3.85
C ALA A 173 11.31 3.80 -2.55
N ALA A 174 11.80 5.03 -2.37
CA ALA A 174 11.48 5.84 -1.20
C ALA A 174 9.99 6.17 -1.14
N VAL A 175 9.40 6.57 -2.28
CA VAL A 175 7.95 6.83 -2.36
C VAL A 175 7.16 5.54 -2.16
N PHE A 176 7.62 4.41 -2.72
CA PHE A 176 6.99 3.11 -2.47
C PHE A 176 6.95 2.76 -0.97
N ASP A 177 8.07 2.93 -0.26
CA ASP A 177 8.13 2.68 1.19
C ASP A 177 7.17 3.62 1.95
N GLU A 178 7.08 4.88 1.53
CA GLU A 178 6.17 5.88 2.12
C GLU A 178 4.69 5.47 1.98
N VAL A 179 4.24 5.16 0.76
CA VAL A 179 2.83 4.76 0.53
C VAL A 179 2.51 3.42 1.19
N ARG A 180 3.46 2.48 1.20
CA ARG A 180 3.22 1.10 1.66
C ARG A 180 3.24 0.97 3.18
N TYR A 181 4.13 1.70 3.86
CA TYR A 181 4.40 1.51 5.30
C TYR A 181 4.12 2.73 6.15
N LEU A 182 4.09 3.94 5.56
CA LEU A 182 3.90 5.19 6.29
C LEU A 182 2.52 5.82 6.05
N ASP A 183 1.60 5.07 5.44
CA ASP A 183 0.23 5.50 5.10
C ASP A 183 0.22 6.82 4.29
N GLY A 184 1.27 7.02 3.48
CA GLY A 184 1.40 8.19 2.63
C GLY A 184 0.36 8.15 1.50
N PRO A 185 -0.34 9.27 1.21
CA PRO A 185 -1.42 9.28 0.22
C PRO A 185 -0.93 9.04 -1.23
N GLY A 186 0.38 9.16 -1.48
CA GLY A 186 0.93 9.20 -2.84
C GLY A 186 0.53 10.48 -3.58
N THR A 187 1.14 10.71 -4.74
CA THR A 187 0.78 11.84 -5.61
C THR A 187 0.80 11.42 -7.07
N GLU A 188 -0.01 12.07 -7.91
CA GLU A 188 0.02 11.88 -9.36
C GLU A 188 1.43 12.09 -9.94
N ALA A 189 2.13 13.14 -9.49
CA ALA A 189 3.48 13.44 -9.94
C ALA A 189 4.49 12.33 -9.59
N ALA A 190 4.30 11.64 -8.46
CA ALA A 190 5.14 10.51 -8.10
C ALA A 190 4.80 9.25 -8.92
N TYR A 191 3.51 8.98 -9.15
CA TYR A 191 3.08 7.90 -10.04
C TYR A 191 3.61 8.09 -11.46
N ARG A 192 3.49 9.30 -12.04
CA ARG A 192 3.99 9.59 -13.39
C ARG A 192 5.49 9.32 -13.52
N ARG A 193 6.29 9.77 -12.54
CA ARG A 193 7.74 9.47 -12.49
C ARG A 193 8.03 7.96 -12.42
N ALA A 194 7.26 7.22 -11.63
CA ALA A 194 7.39 5.76 -11.56
C ALA A 194 7.03 5.08 -12.90
N ALA A 195 5.98 5.57 -13.58
CA ALA A 195 5.54 5.07 -14.88
C ALA A 195 6.56 5.37 -15.99
N GLU A 196 7.17 6.55 -15.98
CA GLU A 196 8.27 6.94 -16.88
C GLU A 196 9.48 6.02 -16.68
N LEU A 197 9.89 5.80 -15.43
CA LEU A 197 10.96 4.88 -15.09
C LEU A 197 10.68 3.45 -15.57
N GLU A 198 9.45 2.97 -15.38
CA GLU A 198 9.03 1.64 -15.87
C GLU A 198 9.15 1.55 -17.39
N ALA A 199 8.66 2.56 -18.11
CA ALA A 199 8.70 2.59 -19.56
C ALA A 199 10.15 2.60 -20.09
N GLU A 200 11.02 3.38 -19.45
CA GLU A 200 12.44 3.44 -19.80
C GLU A 200 13.13 2.10 -19.54
N LEU A 201 12.99 1.52 -18.35
CA LEU A 201 13.55 0.21 -18.00
C LEU A 201 13.06 -0.90 -18.94
N ARG A 202 11.79 -0.84 -19.36
CA ARG A 202 11.20 -1.78 -20.32
C ARG A 202 11.79 -1.63 -21.73
N SER A 203 12.14 -0.41 -22.14
CA SER A 203 12.73 -0.13 -23.45
C SER A 203 14.21 -0.51 -23.54
N VAL A 204 14.96 -0.38 -22.44
CA VAL A 204 16.40 -0.70 -22.40
C VAL A 204 16.56 -2.21 -22.55
N ARG A 205 17.27 -2.67 -23.59
CA ARG A 205 17.64 -4.10 -23.76
C ARG A 205 18.64 -4.51 -22.66
N SER A 206 18.58 -5.76 -22.20
CA SER A 206 19.43 -6.26 -21.11
C SER A 206 20.92 -5.89 -21.33
N PRO A 207 21.61 -5.26 -20.36
CA PRO A 207 23.05 -5.00 -20.44
C PRO A 207 23.90 -6.28 -20.53
N LEU A 208 23.31 -7.45 -20.24
CA LEU A 208 23.96 -8.75 -20.21
C LEU A 208 23.81 -9.54 -21.52
N ALA A 209 23.31 -8.94 -22.62
CA ALA A 209 23.39 -9.60 -23.92
C ALA A 209 24.89 -9.83 -24.25
N PRO A 210 25.34 -11.07 -24.52
CA PRO A 210 26.72 -11.28 -24.90
C PRO A 210 26.98 -10.44 -26.14
N ALA A 211 28.06 -9.66 -26.12
CA ALA A 211 28.67 -9.18 -27.35
C ALA A 211 28.91 -10.44 -28.18
N GLY A 212 28.04 -10.67 -29.18
CA GLY A 212 28.14 -11.82 -30.06
C GLY A 212 29.49 -11.73 -30.76
N GLY A 213 30.44 -12.51 -30.28
CA GLY A 213 31.67 -12.81 -30.99
C GLY A 213 31.32 -13.54 -32.28
N GLY A 214 31.95 -13.13 -33.37
CA GLY A 214 32.02 -13.91 -34.59
C GLY A 214 32.02 -13.07 -35.85
N GLY A 215 33.21 -12.89 -36.44
CA GLY A 215 33.41 -12.49 -37.84
C GLY A 215 34.41 -11.39 -38.04
#